data_AF-A0A2E8U791-F1
#
_entry.id   AF-A0A2E8U791-F1
#
_cell.length_a   1.000
_cell.length_b   1.000
_cell.length_c   1.000
_cell.angle_alpha   90.00
_cell.angle_beta   90.00
_cell.angle_gamma   90.00
#
_symmetry.space_group_name_H-M   'P 1'
#
loop_
_entity.id
_entity.type
_entity.pdbx_description
1 polymer ?
#
loop_
_entity_poly.entity_id
_entity_poly.type
_entity_poly.pdbx_seq_one_letter_code
_entity_poly.pdbx_strand_id
1 'polypeptide(L)' 'MAEEGNAWMTPKEIGDVLGNRRGKEVFEDLIYNRKTRREILDFVIEAAGCNEYSAEDYLREIVKPKE' A
#
# COMPACT_ATOMS: atom_id res chain seq x y z
N MET A 1 -12.04 -22.06 3.65
CA MET A 1 -12.47 -20.68 3.97
C MET A 1 -11.23 -19.84 3.81
N ALA A 2 -11.09 -19.17 2.68
CA ALA A 2 -10.01 -18.23 2.50
C ALA A 2 -10.42 -16.98 3.28
N GLU A 3 -9.65 -16.62 4.30
CA GLU A 3 -9.81 -15.39 5.07
C GLU A 3 -9.36 -14.23 4.18
N GLU A 4 -10.12 -13.98 3.10
CA GLU A 4 -9.84 -12.96 2.11
C GLU A 4 -10.33 -11.62 2.67
N GLY A 5 -9.40 -10.79 3.13
CA GLY A 5 -9.62 -9.36 3.31
C GLY A 5 -9.68 -8.82 4.74
N ASN A 6 -8.99 -9.41 5.72
CA ASN A 6 -8.90 -8.77 7.05
C ASN A 6 -7.57 -9.02 7.79
N ALA A 7 -6.49 -9.33 7.08
CA ALA A 7 -5.18 -9.45 7.73
C ALA A 7 -4.66 -8.06 8.09
N TRP A 8 -4.40 -7.84 9.38
CA TRP A 8 -3.59 -6.70 9.81
C TRP A 8 -2.15 -6.96 9.37
N MET A 9 -1.62 -6.06 8.53
CA MET A 9 -0.26 -6.12 8.01
C MET A 9 0.50 -4.84 8.31
N THR A 10 1.80 -4.97 8.54
CA THR A 10 2.68 -3.81 8.69
C THR A 10 3.04 -3.21 7.32
N PRO A 11 3.39 -1.91 7.25
CA PRO A 11 3.86 -1.28 6.01
C PRO A 11 5.01 -2.03 5.35
N LYS A 12 5.94 -2.55 6.16
CA LYS A 12 7.08 -3.32 5.69
C LYS A 12 6.65 -4.61 5.00
N GLU A 13 5.69 -5.35 5.57
CA GLU A 13 5.15 -6.57 4.96
C GLU A 13 4.39 -6.26 3.68
N ILE A 14 3.60 -5.18 3.65
CA ILE A 14 2.93 -4.72 2.42
C ILE A 14 3.95 -4.40 1.34
N GLY A 15 5.03 -3.69 1.68
CA GLY A 15 6.12 -3.39 0.77
C GLY A 15 6.84 -4.64 0.24
N ASP A 16 6.99 -5.68 1.06
CA ASP A 16 7.58 -6.97 0.67
C ASP A 16 6.65 -7.73 -0.30
N VAL A 17 5.34 -7.77 -0.03
CA VAL A 17 4.33 -8.42 -0.87
C VAL A 17 4.16 -7.71 -2.22
N LEU A 18 4.07 -6.39 -2.21
CA LEU A 18 4.05 -5.57 -3.43
C LEU A 18 5.35 -5.71 -4.23
N GLY A 19 6.46 -5.88 -3.50
CA GLY A 19 7.80 -5.86 -4.05
C GLY A 19 8.24 -4.47 -4.51
N ASN A 20 9.51 -4.38 -4.89
CA ASN A 20 10.16 -3.10 -5.17
C ASN A 20 9.55 -2.35 -6.39
N ARG A 21 9.03 -3.09 -7.38
CA ARG A 21 8.42 -2.50 -8.57
C ARG A 21 7.08 -1.82 -8.25
N ARG A 22 6.12 -2.56 -7.67
CA ARG A 22 4.78 -2.01 -7.37
C ARG A 22 4.83 -0.99 -6.25
N GLY A 23 5.66 -1.20 -5.23
CA GLY A 23 5.86 -0.21 -4.16
C GLY A 23 6.38 1.13 -4.70
N LYS A 24 7.29 1.10 -5.68
CA LYS A 24 7.76 2.31 -6.36
C LYS A 24 6.67 2.96 -7.22
N GLU A 25 5.89 2.18 -7.96
CA GLU A 25 4.75 2.70 -8.75
C GLU A 25 3.74 3.40 -7.84
N VAL A 26 3.39 2.80 -6.70
CA VAL A 26 2.49 3.39 -5.69
C VAL A 26 3.05 4.70 -5.12
N PHE A 27 4.36 4.73 -4.82
CA PHE A 27 5.02 5.94 -4.36
C PHE A 27 5.00 7.05 -5.44
N GLU A 28 5.32 6.71 -6.68
CA GLU A 28 5.28 7.67 -7.80
C GLU A 28 3.85 8.18 -8.06
N ASP A 29 2.85 7.29 -8.03
CA ASP A 29 1.44 7.66 -8.21
C ASP A 29 0.97 8.64 -7.11
N LEU A 30 1.42 8.44 -5.87
CA LEU A 30 1.17 9.35 -4.74
C LEU A 30 1.86 10.71 -4.89
N ILE A 31 3.17 10.72 -5.19
CA ILE A 31 3.97 11.95 -5.27
C ILE A 31 3.58 12.79 -6.48
N TYR A 32 3.34 12.16 -7.63
CA TYR A 32 2.97 12.85 -8.86
C TYR A 32 1.45 13.03 -9.02
N ASN A 33 0.65 12.60 -8.03
CA ASN A 33 -0.81 12.66 -8.04
C ASN A 33 -1.42 12.08 -9.33
N ARG A 34 -0.83 11.00 -9.86
CA ARG A 34 -1.27 10.37 -11.11
C ARG A 34 -2.59 9.61 -10.94
N LYS A 35 -2.86 9.16 -9.72
CA LYS A 35 -4.10 8.47 -9.31
C LYS A 35 -4.63 9.10 -8.03
N THR A 36 -5.93 8.95 -7.82
CA THR A 36 -6.52 9.37 -6.55
C THR A 36 -6.04 8.48 -5.41
N ARG A 37 -5.93 9.03 -4.20
CA ARG A 37 -5.55 8.26 -3.00
C ARG A 37 -6.40 6.99 -2.82
N ARG A 38 -7.67 7.06 -3.21
CA ARG A 38 -8.61 5.93 -3.09
C ARG A 38 -8.28 4.80 -4.06
N GLU A 39 -7.95 5.11 -5.31
CA GLU A 39 -7.48 4.09 -6.28
C GLU A 39 -6.17 3.44 -5.83
N ILE A 40 -5.27 4.22 -5.23
CA ILE A 40 -4.01 3.69 -4.72
C ILE A 40 -4.24 2.77 -3.51
N LEU A 41 -5.16 3.13 -2.62
CA LEU A 41 -5.55 2.27 -1.49
C LEU A 41 -6.17 0.97 -1.96
N ASP A 42 -7.12 1.04 -2.89
CA ASP A 42 -7.79 -0.13 -3.48
C ASP A 42 -6.76 -1.07 -4.11
N PHE A 43 -5.83 -0.52 -4.90
CA PHE A 43 -4.72 -1.30 -5.46
C PHE A 43 -3.86 -1.99 -4.40
N VAL A 44 -3.50 -1.31 -3.32
CA VAL A 44 -2.69 -1.90 -2.24
C VAL A 44 -3.46 -2.98 -1.50
N ILE A 45 -4.74 -2.76 -1.21
CA ILE A 45 -5.64 -3.73 -0.56
C ILE A 45 -5.78 -4.98 -1.43
N GLU A 46 -6.04 -4.83 -2.72
CA GLU A 46 -6.17 -5.97 -3.64
C GLU A 46 -4.84 -6.70 -3.86
N ALA A 47 -3.74 -5.96 -3.99
CA ALA A 47 -2.44 -6.56 -4.28
C ALA A 47 -1.79 -7.23 -3.06
N ALA A 48 -2.02 -6.70 -1.85
CA ALA A 48 -1.46 -7.24 -0.61
C ALA A 48 -2.46 -8.10 0.19
N GLY A 49 -3.76 -8.01 -0.10
CA GLY A 49 -4.82 -8.70 0.65
C GLY A 49 -5.00 -8.15 2.08
N CYS A 50 -4.59 -6.91 2.33
CA CYS A 50 -4.64 -6.27 3.64
C CYS A 50 -5.92 -5.43 3.84
N ASN A 51 -6.17 -4.98 5.06
CA ASN A 51 -7.28 -4.08 5.36
C ASN A 51 -6.95 -2.62 5.00
N GLU A 52 -7.98 -1.77 4.88
CA GLU A 52 -7.83 -0.35 4.54
C GLU A 52 -6.89 0.41 5.48
N TYR A 53 -6.94 0.12 6.79
CA TYR A 53 -6.09 0.78 7.78
C TYR A 53 -4.61 0.47 7.56
N SER A 54 -4.28 -0.80 7.29
CA SER A 54 -2.92 -1.23 6.96
C SER A 54 -2.43 -0.62 5.64
N ALA A 55 -3.29 -0.54 4.62
CA ALA A 55 -2.96 0.12 3.36
C ALA A 55 -2.71 1.62 3.57
N GLU A 56 -3.55 2.32 4.34
CA GLU A 56 -3.35 3.73 4.68
C GLU A 56 -2.05 3.97 5.45
N ASP A 57 -1.72 3.10 6.40
CA ASP A 57 -0.47 3.18 7.14
C ASP A 57 0.75 3.00 6.22
N TYR A 58 0.68 2.05 5.28
CA TYR A 58 1.70 1.88 4.25
C TYR A 58 1.88 3.12 3.39
N LEU A 59 0.79 3.69 2.86
CA LEU A 59 0.86 4.91 2.05
C LEU A 59 1.48 6.08 2.81
N ARG A 60 1.22 6.19 4.12
CA ARG A 60 1.84 7.19 4.99
C ARG A 60 3.33 6.93 5.21
N GLU A 61 3.72 5.67 5.38
CA GLU A 61 5.12 5.31 5.63
C GLU A 61 5.99 5.56 4.39
N ILE A 62 5.52 5.19 3.20
CA ILE A 62 6.33 5.37 1.97
C ILE A 62 6.54 6.82 1.57
N VAL A 63 5.64 7.74 1.94
CA VAL A 63 5.81 9.19 1.68
C VAL A 63 6.58 9.91 2.78
N LYS A 64 6.81 9.28 3.93
CA LYS A 64 7.59 9.91 4.99
C LYS A 64 9.04 10.05 4.53
N PRO A 65 9.63 11.26 4.56
CA PRO A 65 11.06 11.39 4.38
C PRO A 65 11.75 10.65 5.54
N LYS A 66 12.67 9.75 5.21
CA LYS A 66 13.61 9.20 6.19
C LYS A 66 14.52 10.35 6.62
N GLU A 67 14.30 10.86 7.83
CA GLU A 67 15.24 11.75 8.53
C GLU A 67 16.58 11.04 8.80
#